data_AF-A0A8J5MNV9-F1
#
_entry.id   AF-A0A8J5MNV9-F1
#
_cell.length_a   1.000
_cell.length_b   1.000
_cell.length_c   1.000
_cell.angle_alpha   90.00
_cell.angle_beta   90.00
_cell.angle_gamma   90.00
#
_symmetry.space_group_name_H-M   'P 1'
#
loop_
_entity.id
_entity.type
_entity.pdbx_description
1 polymer ?
#
loop_
_entity_poly.entity_id
_entity_poly.type
_entity_poly.pdbx_seq_one_letter_code
_entity_poly.pdbx_strand_id
1 'polypeptide(L)'
;MSLLKTALFGLSAAFMVTLAYGTLDENCLGCLCQASTGCQNIGGCPRGYCGPFLISRAYWIDAGKPVFSNHAHNPDAPGAFESCAADLACAADIVRAYMAKYGNQDCNGDGFVSCTDFVKIHKLGRNACGNHLQQGEFVSAYENCRHNFNLV
;
A
#
# COMPACT_ATOMS: atom_id res chain seq x y z
N MET A 1 45.37 30.94 -37.44
CA MET A 1 44.02 30.60 -36.95
C MET A 1 43.85 29.08 -36.99
N SER A 2 44.04 28.39 -35.87
CA SER A 2 43.21 27.24 -35.52
C SER A 2 43.53 26.88 -34.07
N LEU A 3 42.62 27.25 -33.19
CA LEU A 3 42.67 26.99 -31.76
C LEU A 3 42.43 25.49 -31.54
N LEU A 4 43.44 24.77 -31.06
CA LEU A 4 43.27 23.40 -30.58
C LEU A 4 42.48 23.48 -29.26
N LYS A 5 41.16 23.35 -29.36
CA LYS A 5 40.27 23.23 -28.19
C LYS A 5 40.44 21.84 -27.59
N THR A 6 41.26 21.71 -26.57
CA THR A 6 41.28 20.54 -25.68
C THR A 6 39.92 20.44 -24.99
N ALA A 7 39.10 19.49 -25.42
CA ALA A 7 37.88 19.12 -24.71
C ALA A 7 38.27 18.26 -23.50
N LEU A 8 38.28 18.87 -22.31
CA LEU A 8 38.19 18.10 -21.08
C LEU A 8 36.76 17.53 -20.99
N PHE A 9 36.63 16.26 -21.36
CA PHE A 9 35.48 15.46 -20.93
C PHE A 9 35.64 15.17 -19.45
N GLY A 10 35.10 16.06 -18.61
CA GLY A 10 34.90 15.78 -17.20
C GLY A 10 33.96 14.58 -17.09
N LEU A 11 34.50 13.43 -16.67
CA LEU A 11 33.73 12.30 -16.16
C LEU A 11 33.06 12.73 -14.85
N SER A 12 31.96 13.49 -14.95
CA SER A 12 31.00 13.53 -13.85
C SER A 12 30.30 12.16 -13.87
N ALA A 13 30.78 11.24 -13.05
CA ALA A 13 30.01 10.07 -12.68
C ALA A 13 28.69 10.60 -12.10
N ALA A 14 27.63 10.60 -12.91
CA ALA A 14 26.29 10.81 -12.40
C ALA A 14 26.03 9.63 -11.48
N PHE A 15 26.19 9.86 -10.17
CA PHE A 15 25.76 8.95 -9.13
C PHE A 15 24.24 8.94 -9.22
N MET A 16 23.71 8.07 -10.08
CA MET A 16 22.29 7.78 -10.16
C MET A 16 21.94 7.15 -8.82
N VAL A 17 21.56 7.98 -7.84
CA VAL A 17 20.89 7.53 -6.64
C VAL A 17 19.58 6.93 -7.13
N THR A 18 19.57 5.61 -7.34
CA THR A 18 18.33 4.87 -7.50
C THR A 18 17.59 5.01 -6.19
N LEU A 19 16.58 5.89 -6.15
CA LEU A 19 15.61 5.89 -5.07
C LEU A 19 15.00 4.49 -5.04
N ALA A 20 15.29 3.73 -3.98
CA ALA A 20 14.58 2.50 -3.71
C ALA A 20 13.16 2.90 -3.33
N TYR A 21 12.27 2.98 -4.33
CA TYR A 21 10.86 3.15 -4.07
C TYR A 21 10.38 1.93 -3.30
N GLY A 22 9.79 2.15 -2.12
CA GLY A 22 9.13 1.10 -1.37
C GLY A 22 8.01 0.52 -2.23
N THR A 23 8.24 -0.65 -2.82
CA THR A 23 7.15 -1.46 -3.37
C THR A 23 6.51 -2.19 -2.20
N LEU A 24 5.18 -2.26 -2.16
CA LEU A 24 4.48 -3.05 -1.14
C LEU A 24 4.91 -4.52 -1.26
N ASP A 25 5.72 -4.97 -0.30
CA ASP A 25 6.19 -6.35 -0.20
C ASP A 25 5.04 -7.30 0.16
N GLU A 26 5.11 -8.56 -0.26
CA GLU A 26 4.07 -9.55 -0.02
C GLU A 26 3.94 -9.91 1.47
N ASN A 27 5.03 -9.91 2.25
CA ASN A 27 4.92 -10.10 3.70
C ASN A 27 4.26 -8.89 4.36
N CYS A 28 4.55 -7.68 3.87
CA CYS A 28 3.90 -6.46 4.35
C CYS A 28 2.39 -6.53 4.09
N LEU A 29 1.99 -6.85 2.87
CA LEU A 29 0.59 -7.06 2.50
C LEU A 29 -0.06 -8.14 3.38
N GLY A 30 0.63 -9.26 3.62
CA GLY A 30 0.18 -10.31 4.54
C GLY A 30 -0.05 -9.79 5.96
N CYS A 31 0.86 -8.98 6.49
CA CYS A 31 0.70 -8.37 7.81
C CYS A 31 -0.46 -7.37 7.88
N LEU A 32 -0.74 -6.60 6.83
CA LEU A 32 -1.94 -5.76 6.75
C LEU A 32 -3.23 -6.60 6.80
N CYS A 33 -3.24 -7.74 6.11
CA CYS A 33 -4.35 -8.69 6.10
C CYS A 33 -4.58 -9.31 7.49
N GLN A 34 -3.50 -9.81 8.10
CA GLN A 34 -3.53 -10.41 9.44
C GLN A 34 -3.99 -9.41 10.51
N ALA A 35 -3.46 -8.19 10.46
CA ALA A 35 -3.86 -7.13 11.38
C ALA A 35 -5.33 -6.70 11.24
N SER A 36 -5.89 -6.81 10.03
CA SER A 36 -7.26 -6.38 9.74
C SER A 36 -8.30 -7.38 10.26
N THR A 37 -8.17 -8.67 9.89
CA THR A 37 -9.19 -9.70 10.22
C THR A 37 -8.59 -11.07 10.51
N GLY A 38 -7.28 -11.19 10.74
CA GLY A 38 -6.60 -12.49 10.67
C GLY A 38 -6.56 -13.07 9.25
N CYS A 39 -6.70 -12.20 8.24
CA CYS A 39 -6.83 -12.55 6.83
C CYS A 39 -8.03 -13.45 6.52
N GLN A 40 -9.10 -13.34 7.30
CA GLN A 40 -10.35 -14.04 7.09
C GLN A 40 -11.35 -13.17 6.33
N ASN A 41 -12.15 -13.79 5.46
CA ASN A 41 -13.30 -13.12 4.87
C ASN A 41 -14.38 -12.97 5.94
N ILE A 42 -14.62 -11.72 6.36
CA ILE A 42 -15.72 -11.39 7.25
C ILE A 42 -16.98 -11.20 6.38
N GLY A 43 -18.01 -12.00 6.63
CA GLY A 43 -19.23 -11.95 5.82
C GLY A 43 -19.84 -10.54 5.76
N GLY A 44 -20.11 -10.07 4.55
CA GLY A 44 -20.67 -8.73 4.32
C GLY A 44 -19.67 -7.59 4.55
N CYS A 45 -20.19 -6.42 4.94
CA CYS A 45 -19.40 -5.20 5.12
C CYS A 45 -19.78 -4.49 6.43
N PRO A 46 -19.43 -5.06 7.60
CA PRO A 46 -19.77 -4.46 8.89
C PRO A 46 -19.22 -3.05 8.98
N ARG A 47 -20.09 -2.09 9.32
CA ARG A 47 -19.76 -0.65 9.40
C ARG A 47 -19.18 -0.08 8.09
N GLY A 48 -19.46 -0.71 6.95
CA GLY A 48 -19.00 -0.28 5.63
C GLY A 48 -17.58 -0.72 5.25
N TYR A 49 -16.96 -1.62 6.02
CA TYR A 49 -15.65 -2.19 5.74
C TYR A 49 -15.79 -3.66 5.37
N CYS A 50 -15.22 -4.06 4.23
CA CYS A 50 -15.44 -5.38 3.64
C CYS A 50 -14.15 -6.22 3.63
N GLY A 51 -14.34 -7.53 3.79
CA GLY A 51 -13.35 -8.55 3.49
C GLY A 51 -12.05 -8.49 4.32
N PRO A 52 -11.00 -9.20 3.87
CA PRO A 52 -9.87 -9.56 4.73
C PRO A 52 -8.95 -8.39 5.08
N PHE A 53 -9.08 -7.25 4.39
CA PHE A 53 -8.29 -6.04 4.63
C PHE A 53 -9.10 -4.91 5.28
N LEU A 54 -10.37 -5.14 5.62
CA LEU A 54 -11.29 -4.09 6.09
C LEU A 54 -11.29 -2.87 5.16
N ILE A 55 -11.52 -3.09 3.86
CA ILE A 55 -11.48 -2.03 2.86
C ILE A 55 -12.80 -1.27 2.88
N SER A 56 -12.75 0.06 2.85
CA SER A 56 -13.94 0.89 2.67
C SER A 56 -14.21 1.18 1.19
N ARG A 57 -15.46 1.53 0.86
CA ARG A 57 -15.82 1.91 -0.52
C ARG A 57 -15.00 3.09 -1.04
N ALA A 58 -14.71 4.07 -0.19
CA ALA A 58 -13.90 5.24 -0.56
C ALA A 58 -12.46 4.84 -0.90
N TYR A 59 -11.86 3.95 -0.09
CA TYR A 59 -10.53 3.39 -0.35
C TYR A 59 -10.48 2.70 -1.72
N TRP A 60 -11.46 1.85 -2.01
CA TRP A 60 -11.57 1.16 -3.30
C TRP A 60 -11.74 2.11 -4.49
N ILE A 61 -12.56 3.16 -4.36
CA ILE A 61 -12.70 4.20 -5.40
C ILE A 61 -11.36 4.91 -5.63
N ASP A 62 -10.70 5.30 -4.55
CA ASP A 62 -9.41 5.99 -4.59
C ASP A 62 -8.31 5.14 -5.25
N ALA A 63 -8.37 3.81 -5.05
CA ALA A 63 -7.51 2.81 -5.68
C ALA A 63 -7.80 2.58 -7.18
N GLY A 64 -8.80 3.25 -7.77
CA GLY A 64 -9.16 3.11 -9.18
C GLY A 64 -10.22 2.06 -9.46
N LYS A 65 -10.97 1.63 -8.43
CA LYS A 65 -12.02 0.61 -8.51
C LYS A 65 -11.58 -0.72 -9.13
N PRO A 66 -10.52 -1.40 -8.65
CA PRO A 66 -10.19 -2.74 -9.13
C PRO A 66 -11.39 -3.68 -9.00
N VAL A 67 -11.59 -4.54 -10.00
CA VAL A 67 -12.71 -5.49 -10.01
C VAL A 67 -12.19 -6.90 -10.26
N PHE A 68 -13.03 -7.87 -9.91
CA PHE A 68 -12.68 -9.27 -10.08
C PHE A 68 -12.62 -9.63 -11.57
N SER A 69 -11.47 -10.13 -12.00
CA SER A 69 -11.13 -10.34 -13.41
C SER A 69 -12.00 -11.37 -14.14
N ASN A 70 -12.80 -12.19 -13.43
CA ASN A 70 -13.57 -13.28 -14.03
C ASN A 70 -15.11 -13.20 -13.81
N HIS A 71 -15.64 -12.24 -13.03
CA HIS A 71 -17.07 -12.16 -12.71
C HIS A 71 -17.71 -10.80 -12.98
N ALA A 72 -16.96 -9.70 -12.89
CA ALA A 72 -17.48 -8.36 -13.16
C ALA A 72 -16.38 -7.46 -13.71
N HIS A 73 -16.30 -7.30 -15.02
CA HIS A 73 -15.40 -6.30 -15.64
C HIS A 73 -15.89 -4.86 -15.47
N ASN A 74 -17.09 -4.64 -14.92
CA ASN A 74 -17.66 -3.32 -14.78
C ASN A 74 -17.49 -2.78 -13.34
N PRO A 75 -16.60 -1.80 -13.12
CA PRO A 75 -16.43 -1.16 -11.82
C PRO A 75 -17.65 -0.36 -11.34
N ASP A 76 -18.63 -0.09 -12.19
CA ASP A 76 -19.85 0.63 -11.81
C ASP A 76 -21.05 -0.31 -11.58
N ALA A 77 -20.86 -1.63 -11.67
CA ALA A 77 -21.91 -2.58 -11.35
C ALA A 77 -22.27 -2.55 -9.84
N PRO A 78 -23.56 -2.71 -9.48
CA PRO A 78 -23.95 -2.95 -8.09
C PRO A 78 -23.19 -4.16 -7.52
N GLY A 79 -22.61 -4.02 -6.32
CA GLY A 79 -21.85 -5.09 -5.68
C GLY A 79 -20.38 -5.22 -6.12
N ALA A 80 -19.91 -4.46 -7.12
CA ALA A 80 -18.53 -4.61 -7.64
C ALA A 80 -17.47 -4.39 -6.54
N PHE A 81 -17.70 -3.40 -5.67
CA PHE A 81 -16.86 -3.14 -4.50
C PHE A 81 -16.88 -4.31 -3.53
N GLU A 82 -18.08 -4.73 -3.11
CA GLU A 82 -18.28 -5.75 -2.10
C GLU A 82 -17.70 -7.10 -2.54
N SER A 83 -17.92 -7.48 -3.81
CA SER A 83 -17.37 -8.71 -4.38
C SER A 83 -15.84 -8.69 -4.45
N CYS A 84 -15.23 -7.62 -4.94
CA CYS A 84 -13.78 -7.53 -5.02
C CYS A 84 -13.13 -7.42 -3.64
N ALA A 85 -13.67 -6.60 -2.75
CA ALA A 85 -13.12 -6.44 -1.40
C ALA A 85 -13.26 -7.72 -0.57
N ALA A 86 -14.24 -8.59 -0.85
CA ALA A 86 -14.40 -9.88 -0.18
C ALA A 86 -13.46 -10.98 -0.71
N ASP A 87 -13.05 -10.92 -1.98
CA ASP A 87 -12.08 -11.86 -2.55
C ASP A 87 -10.65 -11.49 -2.14
N LEU A 88 -9.86 -12.46 -1.68
CA LEU A 88 -8.53 -12.19 -1.15
C LEU A 88 -7.57 -11.60 -2.20
N ALA A 89 -7.57 -12.14 -3.42
CA ALA A 89 -6.66 -11.69 -4.48
C ALA A 89 -7.07 -10.30 -4.98
N CYS A 90 -8.36 -10.09 -5.18
CA CYS A 90 -8.88 -8.79 -5.62
C CYS A 90 -8.71 -7.72 -4.54
N ALA A 91 -8.97 -8.04 -3.27
CA ALA A 91 -8.73 -7.15 -2.15
C ALA A 91 -7.25 -6.76 -2.03
N ALA A 92 -6.35 -7.72 -2.24
CA ALA A 92 -4.91 -7.44 -2.33
C ALA A 92 -4.59 -6.46 -3.47
N ASP A 93 -5.21 -6.62 -4.64
CA ASP A 93 -5.03 -5.69 -5.76
C ASP A 93 -5.57 -4.28 -5.45
N ILE A 94 -6.65 -4.17 -4.67
CA ILE A 94 -7.13 -2.87 -4.15
C ILE A 94 -6.06 -2.21 -3.29
N VAL A 95 -5.48 -2.94 -2.33
CA VAL A 95 -4.43 -2.40 -1.45
C VAL A 95 -3.19 -2.02 -2.26
N ARG A 96 -2.72 -2.90 -3.16
CA ARG A 96 -1.58 -2.60 -4.04
C ARG A 96 -1.82 -1.36 -4.89
N ALA A 97 -3.00 -1.22 -5.50
CA ALA A 97 -3.32 -0.06 -6.32
C ALA A 97 -3.41 1.23 -5.48
N TYR A 98 -3.95 1.16 -4.26
CA TYR A 98 -3.97 2.30 -3.34
C TYR A 98 -2.55 2.71 -2.92
N MET A 99 -1.69 1.75 -2.57
CA MET A 99 -0.29 2.01 -2.20
C MET A 99 0.54 2.49 -3.40
N ALA A 100 0.30 1.98 -4.61
CA ALA A 100 0.94 2.50 -5.81
C ALA A 100 0.61 3.98 -6.05
N LYS A 101 -0.60 4.41 -5.67
CA LYS A 101 -1.07 5.78 -5.86
C LYS A 101 -0.69 6.73 -4.71
N TYR A 102 -0.70 6.26 -3.47
CA TYR A 102 -0.57 7.11 -2.27
C TYR A 102 0.54 6.67 -1.31
N GLY A 103 1.21 5.55 -1.59
CA GLY A 103 2.19 4.91 -0.70
C GLY A 103 3.53 5.65 -0.59
N ASN A 104 3.87 6.51 -1.54
CA ASN A 104 5.14 7.26 -1.54
C ASN A 104 5.12 8.43 -0.54
N GLN A 105 5.00 8.11 0.75
CA GLN A 105 4.97 9.04 1.86
C GLN A 105 5.75 8.44 3.04
N ASP A 106 6.74 9.18 3.53
CA ASP A 106 7.40 8.88 4.80
C ASP A 106 6.49 9.39 5.93
N CYS A 107 5.73 8.47 6.51
CA CYS A 107 4.67 8.74 7.46
C CYS A 107 5.16 8.68 8.91
N ASN A 108 6.29 8.02 9.18
CA ASN A 108 6.89 7.96 10.52
C ASN A 108 8.08 8.95 10.69
N GLY A 109 8.58 9.54 9.60
CA GLY A 109 9.66 10.52 9.59
C GLY A 109 11.05 9.92 9.69
N ASP A 110 11.25 8.66 9.34
CA ASP A 110 12.54 7.96 9.45
C ASP A 110 13.43 8.08 8.19
N GLY A 111 12.92 8.74 7.14
CA GLY A 111 13.61 8.96 5.88
C GLY A 111 13.45 7.84 4.85
N PHE A 112 12.70 6.79 5.16
CA PHE A 112 12.42 5.68 4.26
C PHE A 112 10.91 5.53 4.03
N VAL A 113 10.54 4.91 2.90
CA VAL A 113 9.16 4.47 2.66
C VAL A 113 9.14 2.95 2.80
N SER A 114 8.51 2.47 3.87
CA SER A 114 8.59 1.09 4.32
C SER A 114 7.22 0.50 4.65
N CYS A 115 7.19 -0.72 5.21
CA CYS A 115 5.92 -1.33 5.60
C CYS A 115 5.25 -0.54 6.72
N THR A 116 6.07 0.09 7.57
CA THR A 116 5.61 0.99 8.65
C THR A 116 4.81 2.17 8.13
N ASP A 117 5.13 2.69 6.95
CA ASP A 117 4.34 3.75 6.33
C ASP A 117 3.06 3.20 5.72
N PHE A 118 3.15 2.05 5.05
CA PHE A 118 1.99 1.41 4.43
C PHE A 118 0.91 1.04 5.44
N VAL A 119 1.25 0.57 6.64
CA VAL A 119 0.24 0.32 7.69
C VAL A 119 -0.45 1.61 8.14
N LYS A 120 0.29 2.72 8.22
CA LYS A 120 -0.26 4.04 8.59
C LYS A 120 -1.19 4.54 7.51
N ILE A 121 -0.80 4.42 6.25
CA ILE A 121 -1.63 4.78 5.09
C ILE A 121 -2.87 3.89 5.00
N HIS A 122 -2.74 2.58 5.22
CA HIS A 122 -3.86 1.64 5.20
C HIS A 122 -4.90 1.97 6.27
N LYS A 123 -4.43 2.22 7.50
CA LYS A 123 -5.30 2.40 8.66
C LYS A 123 -5.88 3.80 8.79
N LEU A 124 -5.11 4.83 8.44
CA LEU A 124 -5.46 6.24 8.65
C LEU A 124 -5.88 6.94 7.36
N GLY A 125 -5.54 6.37 6.20
CA GLY A 125 -5.71 6.99 4.89
C GLY A 125 -4.58 7.96 4.56
N ARG A 126 -4.45 8.29 3.27
CA ARG A 126 -3.32 9.08 2.73
C ARG A 126 -3.07 10.42 3.46
N ASN A 127 -4.12 11.15 3.85
CA ASN A 127 -3.99 12.52 4.39
C ASN A 127 -3.63 12.55 5.88
N ALA A 128 -3.79 11.43 6.57
CA ALA A 128 -3.60 11.34 8.02
C ALA A 128 -2.42 10.42 8.38
N CYS A 129 -1.59 10.05 7.39
CA CYS A 129 -0.57 9.04 7.62
C CYS A 129 0.47 9.51 8.65
N GLY A 130 0.78 10.81 8.75
CA GLY A 130 1.66 11.33 9.81
C GLY A 130 1.16 11.15 11.24
N ASN A 131 -0.13 10.84 11.46
CA ASN A 131 -0.70 10.67 12.79
C ASN A 131 -0.25 9.36 13.46
N HIS A 132 -0.46 9.27 14.77
CA HIS A 132 -0.19 8.05 15.53
C HIS A 132 -1.28 7.00 15.29
N LEU A 133 -0.87 5.74 15.13
CA LEU A 133 -1.80 4.60 15.15
C LEU A 133 -2.32 4.39 16.57
N GLN A 134 -3.62 4.50 16.76
CA GLN A 134 -4.22 4.19 18.06
C GLN A 134 -3.93 2.74 18.44
N GLN A 135 -3.40 2.54 19.64
CA GLN A 135 -3.07 1.23 20.18
C GLN A 135 -4.34 0.36 20.27
N GLY A 136 -4.16 -0.94 20.07
CA GLY A 136 -5.25 -1.91 20.06
C GLY A 136 -4.90 -3.14 19.23
N GLU A 137 -5.87 -4.02 19.03
CA GLU A 137 -5.68 -5.33 18.39
C GLU A 137 -5.02 -5.25 17.01
N PHE A 138 -5.47 -4.32 16.16
CA PHE A 138 -4.89 -4.11 14.82
C PHE A 138 -3.39 -3.80 14.89
N VAL A 139 -2.99 -2.86 15.75
CA VAL A 139 -1.58 -2.45 15.87
C VAL A 139 -0.76 -3.60 16.44
N SER A 140 -1.22 -4.24 17.53
CA SER A 140 -0.52 -5.38 18.13
C SER A 140 -0.32 -6.54 17.14
N ALA A 141 -1.35 -6.87 16.36
CA ALA A 141 -1.27 -7.93 15.36
C ALA A 141 -0.30 -7.58 14.22
N TYR A 142 -0.34 -6.33 13.74
CA TYR A 142 0.61 -5.84 12.75
C TYR A 142 2.05 -5.89 13.26
N GLU A 143 2.30 -5.37 14.46
CA GLU A 143 3.63 -5.30 15.09
C GLU A 143 4.25 -6.69 15.27
N ASN A 144 3.46 -7.64 15.76
CA ASN A 144 3.89 -9.03 15.90
C ASN A 144 4.24 -9.64 14.53
N CYS A 145 3.42 -9.41 13.51
CA CYS A 145 3.67 -9.92 12.16
C CYS A 145 4.93 -9.30 11.55
N ARG A 146 5.05 -7.97 11.60
CA ARG A 146 6.22 -7.22 11.12
C ARG A 146 7.51 -7.74 11.74
N HIS A 147 7.51 -7.95 13.07
CA HIS A 147 8.68 -8.46 13.77
C HIS A 147 9.09 -9.85 13.27
N ASN A 148 8.13 -10.75 13.06
CA ASN A 148 8.41 -12.11 12.57
C ASN A 148 9.05 -12.14 11.17
N PHE A 149 8.73 -11.16 10.33
CA PHE A 149 9.28 -11.03 8.97
C PHE A 149 10.42 -10.01 8.88
N ASN A 150 10.84 -9.40 9.99
CA ASN A 150 11.84 -8.34 10.05
C ASN A 150 11.53 -7.17 9.09
N LEU A 151 10.25 -6.79 8.98
CA LEU A 151 9.87 -5.65 8.15
C LEU A 151 10.25 -4.35 8.88
N VAL A 152 10.81 -3.41 8.13
CA VAL A 152 11.13 -2.06 8.60
C VAL A 152 9.94 -1.15 8.38
#